data_AF-A0A7C4HIZ5-F1
#
_entry.id   AF-A0A7C4HIZ5-F1
#
_cell.length_a   1.000
_cell.length_b   1.000
_cell.length_c   1.000
_cell.angle_alpha   90.00
_cell.angle_beta   90.00
_cell.angle_gamma   90.00
#
_symmetry.space_group_name_H-M   'P 1'
#
loop_
_entity.id
_entity.type
_entity.pdbx_description
1 polymer ?
#
loop_
_entity_poly.entity_id
_entity_poly.type
_entity_poly.pdbx_seq_one_letter_code
_entity_poly.pdbx_strand_id
1 'polypeptide(L)'
;MAVALALARRRGAVAPGGGTSGRATARLAGAKPGPAAVADGDADRSALSVEPSPLGTGGGLKFAAACLPAATLLVVNGDTLAPRLAFAALLAAHRAGGALLTLGVAPIADAGRYGTVEFDAQRRVTAFREKAERTAGWINAGVYLAERALLERIPAGRPVSLETEAFPALAREGQIAAFPVEPPLLDMGTPEGLREMDLYLQGPEGRKLLGA
;
A
#
# COMPACT_ATOMS: atom_id res chain seq x y z
N MET A 1 -8.09 3.70 -4.76
CA MET A 1 -6.89 4.28 -5.43
C MET A 1 -5.67 3.85 -4.62
N ALA A 2 -4.61 3.30 -5.23
CA ALA A 2 -3.41 2.88 -4.49
C ALA A 2 -2.30 3.94 -4.63
N VAL A 3 -1.62 4.25 -3.53
CA VAL A 3 -0.41 5.06 -3.48
C VAL A 3 0.78 4.13 -3.37
N ALA A 4 1.74 4.21 -4.29
CA ALA A 4 2.97 3.44 -4.24
C ALA A 4 4.16 4.34 -3.94
N LEU A 5 4.89 4.04 -2.87
CA LEU A 5 6.12 4.71 -2.46
C LEU A 5 7.32 3.81 -2.74
N ALA A 6 8.28 4.33 -3.50
CA ALA A 6 9.54 3.63 -3.77
C ALA A 6 10.49 3.72 -2.57
N LEU A 7 10.93 2.58 -2.03
CA LEU A 7 11.90 2.54 -0.93
C LEU A 7 13.33 2.62 -1.48
N ALA A 8 13.92 3.81 -1.49
CA ALA A 8 15.32 3.99 -1.85
C ALA A 8 16.24 3.74 -0.65
N ARG A 9 17.38 3.05 -0.87
CA ARG A 9 18.48 3.04 0.11
C ARG A 9 19.13 4.42 0.10
N ARG A 10 19.27 5.09 1.26
CA ARG A 10 20.13 6.27 1.37
C ARG A 10 21.55 5.85 0.95
N ARG A 11 22.10 6.45 -0.10
CA ARG A 11 23.55 6.47 -0.32
C ARG A 11 24.18 7.36 0.76
N GLY A 12 25.36 6.99 1.23
CA GLY A 12 26.04 7.61 2.38
C GLY A 12 26.08 9.14 2.30
N ALA A 13 26.03 9.78 3.47
CA ALA A 13 25.99 11.23 3.64
C ALA A 13 27.15 11.92 2.90
N VAL A 14 26.82 12.85 2.01
CA VAL A 14 27.75 13.86 1.49
C VAL A 14 27.68 15.06 2.43
N ALA A 15 28.85 15.58 2.82
CA ALA A 15 29.05 16.70 3.75
C ALA A 15 28.33 17.99 3.29
N PRO A 16 27.97 18.91 4.21
CA PRO A 16 27.13 20.05 3.89
C PRO A 16 27.93 21.13 3.14
N GLY A 17 27.65 21.29 1.85
CA GLY A 17 28.03 22.47 1.07
C GLY A 17 26.79 23.33 0.84
N GLY A 18 26.84 24.59 1.28
CA GLY A 18 25.72 25.53 1.21
C GLY A 18 25.20 25.78 -0.21
N GLY A 19 23.88 25.86 -0.34
CA GLY A 19 23.21 26.17 -1.60
C GLY A 19 21.74 26.49 -1.37
N THR A 20 21.30 27.61 -1.92
CA THR A 20 20.03 28.32 -1.71
C THR A 20 18.76 27.48 -1.93
N SER A 21 17.84 27.61 -0.97
CA SER A 21 16.44 27.13 -1.01
C SER A 21 15.68 27.76 -2.20
N GLY A 22 15.42 26.95 -3.23
CA GLY A 22 14.47 27.25 -4.29
C GLY A 22 13.28 26.29 -4.20
N ARG A 23 12.15 26.75 -3.65
CA ARG A 23 10.90 25.98 -3.63
C ARG A 23 10.36 25.85 -5.06
N ALA A 24 10.53 24.70 -5.68
CA ALA A 24 9.87 24.38 -6.95
C ALA A 24 8.41 23.99 -6.70
N THR A 25 7.50 24.97 -6.73
CA THR A 25 6.06 24.69 -6.84
C THR A 25 5.73 24.37 -8.30
N ALA A 26 5.51 23.09 -8.62
CA ALA A 26 4.97 22.72 -9.93
C ALA A 26 3.50 23.18 -10.02
N ARG A 27 3.22 24.16 -10.88
CA ARG A 27 1.85 24.59 -11.19
C ARG A 27 1.13 23.50 -11.99
N LEU A 28 -0.07 23.13 -11.52
CA LEU A 28 -1.02 22.26 -12.20
C LEU A 28 -1.73 23.04 -13.32
N ALA A 29 -1.27 22.91 -14.55
CA ALA A 29 -2.07 23.21 -15.74
C ALA A 29 -1.63 22.31 -16.91
N GLY A 30 -2.49 21.36 -17.30
CA GLY A 30 -2.36 20.64 -18.58
C GLY A 30 -1.42 19.44 -18.62
N ALA A 31 -1.37 18.59 -17.59
CA ALA A 31 -0.61 17.34 -17.65
C ALA A 31 -1.19 16.41 -18.76
N LYS A 32 -0.37 16.07 -19.76
CA LYS A 32 -0.70 15.02 -20.74
C LYS A 32 -0.83 13.67 -20.02
N PRO A 33 -1.78 12.80 -20.42
CA PRO A 33 -1.86 11.45 -19.88
C PRO A 33 -0.56 10.69 -20.17
N GLY A 34 0.10 10.21 -19.12
CA GLY A 34 1.35 9.46 -19.18
C GLY A 34 2.09 9.50 -17.84
N PRO A 35 3.00 8.53 -17.58
CA PRO A 35 3.89 8.59 -16.42
C PRO A 35 4.83 9.79 -16.57
N ALA A 36 4.60 10.85 -15.79
CA ALA A 36 5.52 11.99 -15.76
C ALA A 36 6.85 11.53 -15.11
N ALA A 37 7.95 11.69 -15.84
CA ALA A 37 9.27 11.33 -15.35
C ALA A 37 9.72 12.25 -14.21
N VAL A 38 10.42 11.66 -13.23
CA VAL A 38 10.97 12.35 -12.08
C VAL A 38 12.27 13.05 -12.48
N ALA A 39 12.34 14.37 -12.33
CA ALA A 39 13.58 15.14 -12.52
C ALA A 39 14.58 14.85 -11.38
N ASP A 40 15.88 14.91 -11.69
CA ASP A 40 16.95 14.53 -10.77
C ASP A 40 17.27 15.65 -9.76
N GLY A 41 17.04 15.41 -8.46
CA GLY A 41 17.41 16.30 -7.35
C GLY A 41 16.70 15.97 -6.02
N ASP A 42 17.49 15.76 -4.96
CA ASP A 42 17.17 15.62 -3.51
C ASP A 42 16.01 14.72 -3.00
N ALA A 43 16.02 14.47 -1.68
CA ALA A 43 15.45 13.31 -0.97
C ALA A 43 13.91 13.14 -0.96
N ASP A 44 13.13 14.10 -1.44
CA ASP A 44 11.67 14.04 -1.51
C ASP A 44 11.21 14.02 -2.98
N ARG A 45 11.29 12.84 -3.60
CA ARG A 45 10.81 12.60 -4.96
C ARG A 45 9.35 12.15 -4.92
N SER A 46 8.41 13.04 -5.21
CA SER A 46 7.00 12.70 -5.44
C SER A 46 6.67 12.74 -6.93
N ALA A 47 6.00 11.71 -7.43
CA ALA A 47 5.46 11.67 -8.79
C ALA A 47 3.96 11.41 -8.75
N LEU A 48 3.23 12.02 -9.69
CA LEU A 48 1.82 11.72 -9.92
C LEU A 48 1.70 10.91 -11.20
N SER A 49 1.06 9.74 -11.09
CA SER A 49 0.72 8.89 -12.23
C SER A 49 -0.80 8.86 -12.37
N VAL A 50 -1.31 9.46 -13.45
CA VAL A 50 -2.75 9.52 -13.72
C VAL A 50 -3.11 8.43 -14.71
N GLU A 51 -3.94 7.49 -14.29
CA GLU A 51 -4.43 6.42 -15.15
C GLU A 51 -5.37 7.00 -16.24
N PRO A 52 -5.30 6.52 -17.50
CA PRO A 52 -6.15 7.02 -18.59
C PRO A 52 -7.61 6.58 -18.48
N SER A 53 -7.86 5.53 -17.71
CA SER A 53 -9.17 4.97 -17.35
C SER A 53 -9.02 4.20 -16.03
N PRO A 54 -10.10 3.78 -15.35
CA PRO A 54 -9.97 2.97 -14.15
C PRO A 54 -9.31 1.60 -14.44
N LEU A 55 -8.02 1.45 -14.15
CA LEU A 55 -7.26 0.22 -14.39
C LEU A 55 -7.28 -0.75 -13.19
N GLY A 56 -8.00 -0.42 -12.12
CA GLY A 56 -8.06 -1.23 -10.90
C GLY A 56 -6.77 -1.18 -10.08
N THR A 57 -6.78 -1.84 -8.92
CA THR A 57 -5.68 -1.78 -7.94
C THR A 57 -4.36 -2.31 -8.49
N GLY A 58 -4.41 -3.36 -9.31
CA GLY A 58 -3.23 -3.95 -9.94
C GLY A 58 -2.81 -3.21 -11.21
N GLY A 59 -3.78 -2.87 -12.07
CA GLY A 59 -3.49 -2.21 -13.34
C GLY A 59 -2.93 -0.80 -13.14
N GLY A 60 -3.44 -0.05 -12.17
CA GLY A 60 -2.89 1.25 -11.77
C GLY A 60 -1.45 1.16 -11.26
N LEU A 61 -1.17 0.16 -10.43
CA LEU A 61 0.18 -0.12 -9.94
C LEU A 61 1.15 -0.50 -11.08
N LYS A 62 0.70 -1.34 -12.05
CA LYS A 62 1.48 -1.67 -13.25
C LYS A 62 1.70 -0.44 -14.14
N PHE A 63 0.71 0.43 -14.28
CA PHE A 63 0.83 1.67 -15.04
C PHE A 63 1.87 2.61 -14.41
N ALA A 64 1.86 2.73 -13.08
CA ALA A 64 2.83 3.53 -12.33
C ALA A 64 4.24 2.92 -12.28
N ALA A 65 4.42 1.65 -12.68
CA ALA A 65 5.70 0.93 -12.57
C ALA A 65 6.87 1.64 -13.26
N ALA A 66 6.62 2.42 -14.32
CA ALA A 66 7.65 3.21 -14.99
C ALA A 66 8.28 4.28 -14.09
N CYS A 67 7.55 4.77 -13.09
CA CYS A 67 7.99 5.80 -12.15
C CYS A 67 8.60 5.24 -10.85
N LEU A 68 8.62 3.91 -10.68
CA LEU A 68 8.92 3.26 -9.39
C LEU A 68 10.21 2.42 -9.43
N PRO A 69 11.40 3.00 -9.65
CA PRO A 69 12.62 2.25 -10.00
C PRO A 69 13.18 1.34 -8.89
N ALA A 70 12.66 1.45 -7.65
CA ALA A 70 13.13 0.63 -6.54
C ALA A 70 12.79 -0.86 -6.73
N ALA A 71 13.64 -1.71 -6.14
CA ALA A 71 13.43 -3.17 -6.14
C ALA A 71 12.26 -3.56 -5.23
N THR A 72 12.20 -2.99 -4.01
CA THR A 72 11.10 -3.19 -3.07
C THR A 72 10.27 -1.90 -2.97
N LEU A 73 8.95 -2.04 -3.02
CA LEU A 73 7.98 -0.95 -3.00
C LEU A 73 7.09 -1.08 -1.76
N LEU A 74 6.85 0.03 -1.08
CA LEU A 74 5.74 0.14 -0.13
C LEU A 74 4.51 0.60 -0.92
N VAL A 75 3.50 -0.24 -0.99
CA VAL A 75 2.22 0.11 -1.60
C VAL A 75 1.22 0.28 -0.46
N VAL A 76 0.44 1.36 -0.48
CA VAL A 76 -0.63 1.62 0.48
C VAL A 76 -1.89 2.02 -0.26
N ASN A 77 -3.04 1.62 0.25
CA ASN A 77 -4.32 2.14 -0.23
C ASN A 77 -4.42 3.63 0.15
N GLY A 78 -5.03 4.44 -0.71
CA GLY A 78 -5.18 5.88 -0.50
C GLY A 78 -6.31 6.27 0.46
N ASP A 79 -7.17 5.31 0.79
CA ASP A 79 -8.37 5.44 1.62
C ASP A 79 -8.29 4.67 2.94
N THR A 80 -7.15 4.03 3.23
CA THR A 80 -6.94 3.25 4.45
C THR A 80 -5.78 3.84 5.26
N LEU A 81 -5.94 3.92 6.57
CA LEU A 81 -4.90 4.34 7.52
C LEU A 81 -4.68 3.27 8.59
N ALA A 82 -3.43 2.82 8.69
CA ALA A 82 -2.96 1.86 9.68
C ALA A 82 -1.96 2.55 10.64
N PRO A 83 -2.45 3.33 11.63
CA PRO A 83 -1.61 4.19 12.46
C PRO A 83 -0.60 3.44 13.33
N ARG A 84 -0.90 2.18 13.70
CA ARG A 84 -0.03 1.34 14.51
C ARG A 84 0.83 0.38 13.68
N LEU A 85 1.01 0.66 12.38
CA LEU A 85 1.89 -0.12 11.52
C LEU A 85 3.36 0.01 11.96
N ALA A 86 3.94 -1.10 12.42
CA ALA A 86 5.37 -1.21 12.68
C ALA A 86 6.16 -1.42 11.37
N PHE A 87 6.35 -0.34 10.59
CA PHE A 87 6.99 -0.43 9.26
C PHE A 87 8.36 -1.11 9.26
N ALA A 88 9.22 -0.82 10.24
CA ALA A 88 10.54 -1.45 10.35
C ALA A 88 10.45 -2.97 10.51
N ALA A 89 9.46 -3.44 11.30
CA ALA A 89 9.21 -4.86 11.51
C ALA A 89 8.62 -5.52 10.24
N LEU A 90 7.69 -4.84 9.57
CA LEU A 90 7.15 -5.28 8.27
C LEU A 90 8.29 -5.46 7.24
N LEU A 91 9.19 -4.48 7.14
CA LEU A 91 10.34 -4.54 6.23
C LEU A 91 11.33 -5.65 6.58
N ALA A 92 11.61 -5.84 7.87
CA ALA A 92 12.47 -6.94 8.33
C ALA A 92 11.85 -8.30 7.99
N ALA A 93 10.56 -8.48 8.27
CA ALA A 93 9.82 -9.70 7.97
C ALA A 93 9.77 -10.01 6.47
N HIS A 94 9.50 -9.01 5.63
CA HIS A 94 9.47 -9.16 4.18
C HIS A 94 10.81 -9.66 3.62
N ARG A 95 11.91 -9.02 4.04
CA ARG A 95 13.27 -9.40 3.62
C ARG A 95 13.67 -10.80 4.08
N ALA A 96 13.25 -11.20 5.29
CA ALA A 96 13.56 -12.52 5.82
C ALA A 96 12.72 -13.63 5.17
N GLY A 97 11.47 -13.33 4.77
CA GLY A 97 10.52 -14.32 4.26
C GLY A 97 10.67 -14.66 2.78
N GLY A 98 11.29 -13.80 1.97
CA GLY A 98 11.57 -14.05 0.55
C GLY A 98 10.33 -14.15 -0.35
N ALA A 99 9.16 -13.74 0.14
CA ALA A 99 7.93 -13.70 -0.65
C ALA A 99 7.93 -12.48 -1.58
N LEU A 100 7.31 -12.59 -2.77
CA LEU A 100 7.13 -11.45 -3.67
C LEU A 100 6.29 -10.33 -3.07
N LEU A 101 5.42 -10.66 -2.11
CA LEU A 101 4.54 -9.72 -1.42
C LEU A 101 4.48 -10.06 0.08
N THR A 102 4.59 -9.05 0.93
CA THR A 102 4.15 -9.13 2.33
C THR A 102 2.96 -8.19 2.54
N LEU A 103 1.83 -8.80 2.87
CA LEU A 103 0.53 -8.17 3.04
C LEU A 103 0.29 -7.84 4.52
N GLY A 104 0.02 -6.57 4.83
CA GLY A 104 -0.51 -6.17 6.13
C GLY A 104 -1.91 -6.75 6.32
N VAL A 105 -2.16 -7.42 7.45
CA VAL A 105 -3.47 -7.97 7.80
C VAL A 105 -3.94 -7.47 9.14
N ALA A 106 -5.20 -7.03 9.23
CA ALA A 106 -5.79 -6.53 10.47
C ALA A 106 -6.89 -7.50 10.95
N PRO A 107 -7.02 -7.72 12.27
CA PRO A 107 -8.13 -8.52 12.80
C PRO A 107 -9.42 -7.68 12.79
N ILE A 108 -10.54 -8.29 12.42
CA ILE A 108 -11.86 -7.67 12.51
C ILE A 108 -12.85 -8.59 13.21
N ALA A 109 -13.72 -7.97 14.04
CA ALA A 109 -14.77 -8.66 14.78
C ALA A 109 -16.05 -8.89 13.95
N ASP A 110 -16.22 -8.20 12.82
CA ASP A 110 -17.30 -8.45 11.86
C ASP A 110 -16.74 -8.36 10.43
N ALA A 111 -16.48 -9.52 9.83
CA ALA A 111 -15.85 -9.61 8.52
C ALA A 111 -16.87 -9.55 7.38
N GLY A 112 -18.18 -9.44 7.65
CA GLY A 112 -19.23 -9.59 6.62
C GLY A 112 -19.13 -8.59 5.45
N ARG A 113 -18.44 -7.47 5.65
CA ARG A 113 -18.23 -6.42 4.63
C ARG A 113 -16.94 -6.59 3.82
N TYR A 114 -16.00 -7.40 4.28
CA TYR A 114 -14.63 -7.46 3.74
C TYR A 114 -14.27 -8.86 3.24
N GLY A 115 -13.31 -8.93 2.31
CA GLY A 115 -12.64 -10.20 2.01
C GLY A 115 -11.73 -10.61 3.17
N THR A 116 -11.74 -11.89 3.52
CA THR A 116 -10.88 -12.44 4.57
C THR A 116 -9.61 -13.06 4.00
N VAL A 117 -8.54 -13.02 4.78
CA VAL A 117 -7.22 -13.58 4.48
C VAL A 117 -6.96 -14.74 5.42
N GLU A 118 -6.68 -15.92 4.87
CA GLU A 118 -6.24 -17.09 5.62
C GLU A 118 -4.75 -17.30 5.40
N PHE A 119 -4.01 -17.66 6.46
CA PHE A 119 -2.58 -17.93 6.38
C PHE A 119 -2.18 -19.05 7.36
N ASP A 120 -1.08 -19.74 7.04
CA ASP A 120 -0.54 -20.83 7.86
C ASP A 120 0.29 -20.35 9.06
N ALA A 121 0.82 -21.30 9.84
CA ALA A 121 1.66 -21.03 11.00
C ALA A 121 2.97 -20.29 10.66
N GLN A 122 3.44 -20.39 9.41
CA GLN A 122 4.62 -19.70 8.87
C GLN A 122 4.26 -18.36 8.24
N ARG A 123 3.01 -17.89 8.43
CA ARG A 123 2.47 -16.65 7.87
C ARG A 123 2.41 -16.63 6.34
N ARG A 124 2.39 -17.78 5.66
CA ARG A 124 2.13 -17.80 4.21
C ARG A 124 0.64 -17.73 4.00
N VAL A 125 0.20 -16.80 3.15
CA VAL A 125 -1.22 -16.66 2.83
C VAL A 125 -1.65 -17.83 1.97
N THR A 126 -2.67 -18.54 2.41
CA THR A 126 -3.18 -19.77 1.80
C THR A 126 -4.46 -19.52 1.01
N ALA A 127 -5.26 -18.52 1.38
CA ALA A 127 -6.47 -18.15 0.66
C ALA A 127 -6.89 -16.69 0.89
N PHE A 128 -7.52 -16.13 -0.13
CA PHE A 128 -8.36 -14.94 -0.03
C PHE A 128 -9.80 -15.40 -0.24
N ARG A 129 -10.69 -15.12 0.71
CA ARG A 129 -12.10 -15.44 0.59
C ARG A 129 -12.90 -14.15 0.47
N GLU A 130 -13.68 -14.06 -0.60
CA GLU A 130 -14.63 -12.97 -0.76
C GLU A 130 -15.75 -13.07 0.29
N LYS A 131 -16.49 -11.96 0.48
CA LYS A 131 -17.49 -11.71 1.55
C LYS A 131 -18.28 -12.98 1.89
N ALA A 132 -17.84 -13.65 2.95
CA ALA A 132 -18.53 -14.79 3.53
C ALA A 132 -19.21 -14.29 4.81
N GLU A 133 -20.40 -14.81 5.10
CA GLU A 133 -21.07 -14.61 6.40
C GLU A 133 -20.16 -15.20 7.50
N ARG A 134 -19.26 -14.40 8.05
CA ARG A 134 -18.24 -14.81 9.03
C ARG A 134 -18.20 -13.80 10.17
N THR A 135 -18.09 -14.34 11.38
CA THR A 135 -18.18 -13.64 12.66
C THR A 135 -16.85 -13.09 13.19
N ALA A 136 -15.71 -13.37 12.55
CA ALA A 136 -14.40 -12.75 12.81
C ALA A 136 -13.37 -13.23 11.77
N GLY A 137 -12.30 -12.46 11.54
CA GLY A 137 -11.21 -12.88 10.65
C GLY A 137 -10.10 -11.86 10.50
N TRP A 138 -9.15 -12.18 9.62
CA TRP A 138 -8.13 -11.25 9.16
C TRP A 138 -8.54 -10.65 7.84
N ILE A 139 -8.39 -9.34 7.68
CA ILE A 139 -8.68 -8.62 6.44
C ILE A 139 -7.42 -7.98 5.89
N ASN A 140 -7.44 -7.66 4.59
CA ASN A 140 -6.40 -6.84 3.97
C ASN A 140 -6.36 -5.45 4.64
N ALA A 141 -5.21 -5.07 5.19
CA ALA A 141 -5.02 -3.78 5.86
C ALA A 141 -4.65 -2.63 4.91
N GLY A 142 -4.67 -2.86 3.59
CA GLY A 142 -4.36 -1.85 2.60
C GLY A 142 -2.89 -1.42 2.61
N VAL A 143 -1.98 -2.24 3.12
CA VAL A 143 -0.53 -1.95 3.18
C VAL A 143 0.25 -3.17 2.73
N TYR A 144 1.21 -2.98 1.83
CA TYR A 144 1.95 -4.05 1.20
C TYR A 144 3.42 -3.68 1.02
N LEU A 145 4.33 -4.62 1.27
CA LEU A 145 5.66 -4.59 0.67
C LEU A 145 5.69 -5.52 -0.53
N ALA A 146 6.00 -4.97 -1.69
CA ALA A 146 6.01 -5.70 -2.96
C ALA A 146 7.37 -5.62 -3.62
N GLU A 147 7.89 -6.76 -4.05
CA GLU A 147 9.04 -6.79 -4.93
C GLU A 147 8.63 -6.38 -6.34
N ARG A 148 9.48 -5.65 -7.06
CA ARG A 148 9.24 -5.19 -8.43
C ARG A 148 8.93 -6.35 -9.37
N ALA A 149 9.46 -7.55 -9.11
CA ALA A 149 9.14 -8.75 -9.86
C ALA A 149 7.62 -9.08 -9.85
N LEU A 150 6.88 -8.66 -8.82
CA LEU A 150 5.41 -8.75 -8.81
C LEU A 150 4.79 -7.95 -9.95
N LEU A 151 5.31 -6.76 -10.26
CA LEU A 151 4.76 -5.89 -11.32
C LEU A 151 4.86 -6.56 -12.69
N GLU A 152 5.88 -7.39 -12.93
CA GLU A 152 6.00 -8.13 -14.20
C GLU A 152 4.95 -9.24 -14.37
N ARG A 153 4.26 -9.60 -13.29
CA ARG A 153 3.17 -10.58 -13.31
C ARG A 153 1.79 -9.96 -13.54
N ILE A 154 1.70 -8.63 -13.48
CA ILE A 154 0.43 -7.91 -13.68
C ILE A 154 0.31 -7.56 -15.17
N PRO A 155 -0.75 -8.00 -15.87
CA PRO A 155 -1.00 -7.63 -17.26
C PRO A 155 -1.10 -6.11 -17.43
N ALA A 156 -0.44 -5.59 -18.46
CA ALA A 156 -0.51 -4.17 -18.80
C ALA A 156 -1.72 -3.87 -19.71
N GLY A 157 -2.18 -2.62 -19.69
CA GLY A 157 -3.14 -2.10 -20.66
C GLY A 157 -4.61 -2.53 -20.44
N ARG A 158 -4.93 -3.18 -19.32
CA ARG A 158 -6.31 -3.52 -18.96
C ARG A 158 -6.58 -3.32 -17.46
N PRO A 159 -7.85 -3.24 -17.05
CA PRO A 159 -8.21 -3.33 -15.64
C PRO A 159 -7.72 -4.65 -15.03
N VAL A 160 -7.07 -4.56 -13.87
CA VAL A 160 -6.64 -5.70 -13.04
C VAL A 160 -6.87 -5.36 -11.57
N SER A 161 -7.53 -6.23 -10.83
CA SER A 161 -7.58 -6.15 -9.36
C SER A 161 -6.51 -7.05 -8.75
N LEU A 162 -5.76 -6.50 -7.79
CA LEU A 162 -4.85 -7.28 -6.97
C LEU A 162 -5.62 -8.36 -6.20
N GLU A 163 -6.75 -7.99 -5.60
CA GLU A 163 -7.52 -8.80 -4.67
C GLU A 163 -8.22 -9.99 -5.35
N THR A 164 -8.74 -9.80 -6.56
CA THR A 164 -9.50 -10.84 -7.27
C THR A 164 -8.68 -11.63 -8.30
N GLU A 165 -7.56 -11.07 -8.79
CA GLU A 165 -6.73 -11.73 -9.81
C GLU A 165 -5.31 -12.07 -9.30
N ALA A 166 -4.53 -11.07 -8.90
CA ALA A 166 -3.11 -11.28 -8.60
C ALA A 166 -2.85 -12.04 -7.29
N PHE A 167 -3.51 -11.63 -6.21
CA PHE A 167 -3.34 -12.18 -4.87
C PHE A 167 -3.76 -13.65 -4.78
N PRO A 168 -4.91 -14.08 -5.35
CA PRO A 168 -5.26 -15.51 -5.38
C PRO A 168 -4.23 -16.36 -6.13
N ALA A 169 -3.65 -15.85 -7.23
CA ALA A 169 -2.61 -16.58 -7.96
C ALA A 169 -1.32 -16.72 -7.13
N LEU A 170 -0.85 -15.60 -6.56
CA LEU A 170 0.35 -15.58 -5.72
C LEU A 170 0.18 -16.44 -4.46
N ALA A 171 -0.99 -16.42 -3.82
CA ALA A 171 -1.28 -17.26 -2.65
C ALA A 171 -1.14 -18.75 -2.96
N ARG A 172 -1.63 -19.21 -4.12
CA ARG A 172 -1.48 -20.62 -4.57
C ARG A 172 -0.02 -21.03 -4.77
N GLU A 173 0.83 -20.08 -5.13
CA GLU A 173 2.27 -20.28 -5.28
C GLU A 173 3.05 -20.02 -3.97
N GLY A 174 2.32 -19.73 -2.90
CA GLY A 174 2.86 -19.30 -1.62
C GLY A 174 3.52 -17.92 -1.64
N GLN A 175 3.51 -17.16 -2.73
CA GLN A 175 4.29 -15.92 -2.89
C GLN A 175 3.79 -14.71 -2.08
N ILE A 176 2.89 -14.93 -1.11
CA ILE A 176 2.41 -13.90 -0.19
C ILE A 176 2.67 -14.33 1.25
N ALA A 177 3.29 -13.44 2.01
CA ALA A 177 3.36 -13.53 3.47
C ALA A 177 2.37 -12.54 4.11
N ALA A 178 1.77 -12.92 5.24
CA ALA A 178 0.90 -12.06 6.05
C ALA A 178 1.70 -11.43 7.21
N PHE A 179 1.48 -10.14 7.46
CA PHE A 179 2.05 -9.39 8.56
C PHE A 179 0.92 -8.77 9.40
N PRO A 180 0.70 -9.21 10.64
CA PRO A 180 -0.33 -8.64 11.50
C PRO A 180 -0.08 -7.15 11.78
N VAL A 181 -1.14 -6.37 11.63
CA VAL A 181 -1.17 -4.94 11.96
C VAL A 181 -2.10 -4.75 13.14
N GLU A 182 -1.64 -4.01 14.14
CA GLU A 182 -2.45 -3.72 15.32
C GLU A 182 -3.58 -2.73 14.98
N PRO A 183 -4.80 -2.96 15.48
CA PRO A 183 -5.89 -1.98 15.39
C PRO A 183 -5.52 -0.63 16.02
N PRO A 184 -6.17 0.48 15.62
CA PRO A 184 -7.28 0.52 14.65
C PRO A 184 -6.80 0.42 13.21
N LEU A 185 -7.67 -0.09 12.33
CA LEU A 185 -7.59 0.11 10.90
C LEU A 185 -8.70 1.07 10.51
N LEU A 186 -8.36 2.25 10.00
CA LEU A 186 -9.32 3.28 9.63
C LEU A 186 -9.52 3.25 8.12
N ASP A 187 -10.77 3.29 7.67
CA ASP A 187 -11.14 3.20 6.26
C ASP A 187 -12.18 4.27 5.94
N MET A 188 -11.89 5.14 4.96
CA MET A 188 -12.79 6.24 4.60
C MET A 188 -13.82 5.88 3.52
N GLY A 189 -14.01 4.59 3.21
CA GLY A 189 -14.92 4.10 2.18
C GLY A 189 -16.40 4.19 2.56
N THR A 190 -16.72 4.50 3.82
CA THR A 190 -18.09 4.72 4.30
C THR A 190 -18.22 6.07 5.02
N PRO A 191 -19.42 6.67 5.10
CA PRO A 191 -19.63 7.90 5.86
C PRO A 191 -19.21 7.79 7.32
N GLU A 192 -19.45 6.64 7.95
CA GLU A 192 -19.04 6.34 9.32
C GLU A 192 -17.52 6.27 9.42
N GLY A 193 -16.87 5.49 8.56
CA GLY A 193 -15.41 5.35 8.55
C GLY A 193 -14.68 6.66 8.23
N LEU A 194 -15.25 7.52 7.37
CA LEU A 194 -14.75 8.87 7.13
C LEU A 194 -14.80 9.74 8.41
N ARG A 195 -15.88 9.66 9.19
CA ARG A 195 -16.01 10.38 10.47
C ARG A 195 -15.01 9.87 11.49
N GLU A 196 -14.82 8.55 11.58
CA GLU A 196 -13.82 7.95 12.47
C GLU A 196 -12.40 8.40 12.09
N MET A 197 -12.07 8.39 10.79
CA MET A 197 -10.79 8.89 10.28
C MET A 197 -10.60 10.37 10.63
N ASP A 198 -11.62 11.21 10.44
CA ASP A 198 -11.55 12.64 10.77
C ASP A 198 -11.29 12.87 12.26
N LEU A 199 -12.05 12.20 13.15
CA LEU A 199 -11.82 12.25 14.59
C LEU A 199 -10.41 11.80 14.96
N TYR A 200 -9.91 10.72 14.37
CA TYR A 200 -8.55 10.24 14.64
C TYR A 200 -7.48 11.29 14.28
N LEU A 201 -7.67 12.00 13.16
CA LEU A 201 -6.75 13.01 12.64
C LEU A 201 -6.80 14.33 13.43
N GLN A 202 -7.88 14.62 14.16
CA GLN A 202 -7.99 15.79 15.05
C GLN A 202 -7.06 15.74 16.27
N GLY A 203 -6.39 14.61 16.53
CA GLY A 203 -5.35 14.48 17.55
C GLY A 203 -5.78 13.69 18.80
N PRO A 204 -5.08 13.85 19.94
CA PRO A 204 -5.24 12.97 21.10
C PRO A 204 -6.66 12.84 21.63
N GLU A 205 -7.43 13.93 21.64
CA GLU A 205 -8.81 13.92 22.13
C GLU A 205 -9.75 13.15 21.20
N GLY A 206 -9.60 13.29 19.88
CA GLY A 206 -10.37 12.50 18.92
C GLY A 206 -10.01 11.00 18.97
N ARG A 207 -8.75 10.66 19.25
CA ARG A 207 -8.30 9.28 19.44
C ARG A 207 -8.91 8.63 20.69
N LYS A 208 -9.00 9.36 21.80
CA LYS A 208 -9.70 8.91 23.02
C LYS A 208 -11.15 8.52 22.74
N LEU A 209 -11.87 9.31 21.92
CA LEU A 209 -13.27 9.03 21.57
C LEU A 209 -13.43 7.70 20.82
N LEU A 210 -12.38 7.25 20.13
CA LEU A 210 -12.34 5.98 19.39
C LEU A 210 -11.74 4.83 20.22
N GLY A 211 -11.34 5.07 21.47
CA GLY A 211 -10.63 4.08 22.29
C GLY A 211 -9.24 3.72 21.74
N ALA A 212 -8.61 4.61 20.97
CA ALA A 212 -7.38 4.39 20.21
C ALA A 212 -6.16 5.12 20.77
#